data_AF-A0A955VUY3-F1
#
_entry.id   AF-A0A955VUY3-F1
#
_cell.length_a   1.000
_cell.length_b   1.000
_cell.length_c   1.000
_cell.angle_alpha   90.00
_cell.angle_beta   90.00
_cell.angle_gamma   90.00
#
_symmetry.space_group_name_H-M   'P 1'
#
loop_
_entity.id
_entity.type
_entity.pdbx_description
1 polymer ?
#
loop_
_entity_poly.entity_id
_entity_poly.type
_entity_poly.pdbx_seq_one_letter_code
_entity_poly.pdbx_strand_id
1 'polypeptide(L)'
;MAPIPASLLGLFGPVRDLLVDPTVRRVLVDGPDRLYVQRAGPPEPLQVRWPAPDLLKALTELAARAAKPFDEDSPCLEAMLKDGTRFLALRAPVVKEGPVLVIARPAPTRGAGGILAAHPA
;
A
#
# COMPACT_ATOMS: atom_id res chain seq x y z
N MET A 1 -6.23 -4.87 -14.84
CA MET A 1 -5.80 -4.79 -13.43
C MET A 1 -7.05 -4.95 -12.58
N ALA A 2 -7.13 -6.00 -11.74
CA ALA A 2 -8.30 -6.16 -10.87
C ALA A 2 -8.26 -5.07 -9.79
N PRO A 3 -9.41 -4.52 -9.36
CA PRO A 3 -9.43 -3.57 -8.25
C PRO A 3 -9.11 -4.26 -6.93
N ILE A 4 -8.60 -3.49 -5.97
CA ILE A 4 -8.46 -3.94 -4.58
C ILE A 4 -9.85 -4.32 -4.06
N PRO A 5 -10.04 -5.52 -3.46
CA PRO A 5 -11.36 -5.95 -3.00
C PRO A 5 -11.98 -4.97 -2.00
N ALA A 6 -13.28 -4.66 -2.15
CA ALA A 6 -13.99 -3.73 -1.26
C ALA A 6 -13.92 -4.12 0.23
N SER A 7 -13.95 -5.43 0.50
CA SER A 7 -13.77 -5.96 1.85
C SER A 7 -12.41 -5.61 2.47
N LEU A 8 -11.38 -5.39 1.65
CA LEU A 8 -10.04 -5.01 2.10
C LEU A 8 -9.91 -3.49 2.20
N LEU A 9 -10.56 -2.74 1.31
CA LEU A 9 -10.64 -1.27 1.39
C LEU A 9 -11.21 -0.75 2.71
N GLY A 10 -12.15 -1.48 3.32
CA GLY A 10 -12.71 -1.14 4.64
C GLY A 10 -11.67 -1.08 5.78
N LEU A 11 -10.50 -1.69 5.61
CA LEU A 11 -9.43 -1.70 6.62
C LEU A 11 -8.62 -0.40 6.63
N PHE A 12 -8.49 0.26 5.48
CA PHE A 12 -7.49 1.31 5.28
C PHE A 12 -7.98 2.72 5.66
N GLY A 13 -8.99 2.80 6.51
CA GLY A 13 -9.50 4.02 7.16
C GLY A 13 -9.29 5.30 6.34
N PRO A 14 -8.41 6.22 6.79
CA PRO A 14 -8.24 7.55 6.18
C PRO A 14 -7.60 7.56 4.79
N VAL A 15 -6.97 6.46 4.35
CA VAL A 15 -6.35 6.37 3.03
C VAL A 15 -7.17 5.54 2.04
N ARG A 16 -8.35 5.06 2.45
CA ARG A 16 -9.24 4.23 1.63
C ARG A 16 -9.50 4.81 0.25
N ASP A 17 -9.81 6.11 0.17
CA ASP A 17 -10.14 6.76 -1.11
C ASP A 17 -8.93 6.90 -2.05
N LEU A 18 -7.72 6.94 -1.49
CA LEU A 18 -6.48 6.92 -2.27
C LEU A 18 -6.24 5.56 -2.93
N LEU A 19 -6.75 4.48 -2.33
CA LEU A 19 -6.58 3.13 -2.86
C LEU A 19 -7.47 2.84 -4.06
N VAL A 20 -8.57 3.60 -4.24
CA VAL A 20 -9.44 3.49 -5.42
C VAL A 20 -9.04 4.44 -6.56
N ASP A 21 -8.34 5.54 -6.26
CA ASP A 21 -7.81 6.46 -7.27
C ASP A 21 -6.74 5.74 -8.12
N PRO A 22 -6.91 5.53 -9.44
CA PRO A 22 -5.96 4.79 -10.29
C PRO A 22 -4.62 5.50 -10.53
N THR A 23 -4.49 6.77 -10.17
CA THR A 23 -3.24 7.55 -10.33
C THR A 23 -2.22 7.25 -9.24
N VAL A 24 -2.67 6.77 -8.07
CA VAL A 24 -1.81 6.46 -6.91
C VAL A 24 -0.86 5.29 -7.19
N ARG A 25 0.42 5.46 -6.92
CA ARG A 25 1.44 4.39 -7.01
C ARG A 25 1.77 3.84 -5.65
N ARG A 26 1.93 4.72 -4.68
CA ARG A 26 2.30 4.33 -3.32
C ARG A 26 1.53 5.14 -2.29
N VAL A 27 1.21 4.49 -1.19
CA VAL A 27 0.81 5.14 0.05
C VAL A 27 1.82 4.72 1.11
N LEU A 28 2.39 5.69 1.81
CA LEU A 28 3.34 5.46 2.90
C LEU A 28 2.76 6.04 4.18
N VAL A 29 2.80 5.24 5.24
CA VAL A 29 2.42 5.64 6.60
C VAL A 29 3.62 5.33 7.48
N ASP A 30 4.20 6.35 8.09
CA ASP A 30 5.36 6.24 8.96
C ASP A 30 4.99 6.72 10.37
N GLY A 31 4.10 5.99 11.03
CA GLY A 31 3.45 6.45 12.26
C GLY A 31 2.21 7.30 12.02
N PRO A 32 1.54 7.74 13.11
CA PRO A 32 0.16 8.20 13.05
C PRO A 32 -0.06 9.54 12.35
N ASP A 33 0.97 10.38 12.30
CA ASP A 33 0.90 11.77 11.84
C ASP A 33 1.72 12.01 10.55
N ARG A 34 2.36 10.96 10.00
CA ARG A 34 3.25 11.06 8.83
C ARG A 34 2.75 10.15 7.71
N LEU A 35 1.84 10.68 6.90
CA LEU A 35 1.24 9.97 5.78
C LEU A 35 1.63 10.64 4.46
N TYR A 36 1.90 9.83 3.44
CA TYR A 36 2.31 10.29 2.13
C TYR A 36 1.61 9.52 1.03
N VAL A 37 1.32 10.19 -0.08
CA VAL A 37 0.83 9.58 -1.32
C VAL A 37 1.80 9.89 -2.45
N GLN A 38 2.10 8.89 -3.26
CA GLN A 38 2.84 9.07 -4.51
C GLN A 38 1.90 8.75 -5.66
N ARG A 39 1.75 9.66 -6.63
CA ARG A 39 1.02 9.41 -7.89
C ARG A 39 2.00 9.31 -9.05
N ALA A 40 2.41 10.44 -9.60
CA ALA A 40 3.52 10.58 -10.51
C ALA A 40 4.60 11.44 -9.85
N GLY A 41 5.87 11.06 -9.97
CA GLY A 41 6.96 11.81 -9.36
C GLY A 41 7.15 11.51 -7.86
N PRO A 42 7.67 12.45 -7.06
CA PRO A 42 8.00 12.23 -5.64
C PRO A 42 6.74 12.10 -4.76
N PRO A 43 6.86 11.49 -3.56
CA PRO A 43 5.77 11.42 -2.59
C PRO A 43 5.39 12.79 -2.02
N GLU A 44 4.09 13.00 -1.83
CA GLU A 44 3.47 14.22 -1.31
C GLU A 44 2.86 13.94 0.08
N PRO A 45 3.01 14.84 1.07
CA PRO A 45 2.43 14.65 2.39
C PRO A 45 0.89 14.78 2.36
N LEU A 46 0.22 13.98 3.19
CA LEU A 46 -1.22 14.02 3.39
C LEU A 46 -1.54 14.73 4.71
N GLN A 47 -2.50 15.66 4.68
CA GLN A 47 -3.01 16.34 5.87
C GLN A 47 -4.09 15.50 6.57
N VAL A 48 -3.77 14.24 6.86
CA VAL A 48 -4.68 13.29 7.51
C VAL A 48 -3.92 12.52 8.57
N ARG A 49 -4.62 12.14 9.64
CA ARG A 49 -4.07 11.34 10.74
C ARG A 49 -4.61 9.93 10.68
N TRP A 50 -3.77 8.94 11.01
CA TRP A 50 -4.22 7.57 11.25
C TRP A 50 -3.76 7.11 12.64
N PRO A 51 -4.64 7.07 13.65
CA PRO A 51 -4.25 6.65 14.99
C PRO A 51 -3.56 5.28 15.00
N ALA A 52 -2.46 5.17 15.74
CA ALA A 52 -1.65 3.95 15.79
C ALA A 52 -2.45 2.68 16.20
N PRO A 53 -3.40 2.72 17.15
CA PRO A 53 -4.23 1.56 17.47
C PRO A 53 -5.09 1.10 16.29
N ASP A 54 -5.66 2.05 15.54
CA ASP A 54 -6.51 1.75 14.37
C ASP A 54 -5.67 1.18 13.22
N LEU A 55 -4.47 1.73 13.01
CA LEU A 55 -3.52 1.21 12.01
C LEU A 55 -3.07 -0.22 12.38
N LEU A 56 -2.70 -0.48 13.63
CA LEU A 56 -2.34 -1.84 14.08
C LEU A 56 -3.49 -2.83 13.87
N LYS A 57 -4.72 -2.42 14.18
CA LYS A 57 -5.91 -3.25 13.95
C LYS A 57 -6.06 -3.60 12.47
N ALA A 58 -5.96 -2.61 11.59
CA ALA A 58 -6.03 -2.81 10.14
C ALA A 58 -4.92 -3.74 9.61
N LEU A 59 -3.69 -3.56 10.10
CA LEU A 59 -2.54 -4.38 9.72
C LEU A 59 -2.65 -5.83 10.22
N THR A 60 -3.15 -6.02 11.44
CA THR A 60 -3.39 -7.35 12.01
C THR A 60 -4.47 -8.09 11.21
N GLU A 61 -5.55 -7.40 10.82
CA GLU A 61 -6.58 -7.99 9.97
C GLU A 61 -6.06 -8.31 8.56
N LEU A 62 -5.24 -7.42 7.97
CA LEU A 62 -4.56 -7.69 6.70
C LEU A 62 -3.67 -8.95 6.79
N ALA A 63 -2.90 -9.09 7.87
CA ALA A 63 -2.03 -10.24 8.11
C ALA A 63 -2.83 -11.54 8.23
N ALA A 64 -3.92 -11.53 9.00
CA ALA A 64 -4.83 -12.66 9.14
C ALA A 64 -5.39 -13.11 7.78
N ARG A 65 -5.79 -12.16 6.92
CA ARG A 65 -6.30 -12.45 5.56
C ARG A 65 -5.22 -12.94 4.61
N ALA A 66 -3.97 -12.56 4.86
CA ALA A 66 -2.80 -13.08 4.16
C ALA A 66 -2.31 -14.43 4.73
N ALA A 67 -2.93 -14.96 5.78
CA ALA A 67 -2.48 -16.14 6.53
C ALA A 67 -1.02 -16.01 7.01
N LYS A 68 -0.63 -14.82 7.47
CA LYS A 68 0.71 -14.52 8.00
C LYS A 68 0.62 -14.01 9.44
N PRO A 69 1.60 -14.33 10.30
CA PRO A 69 1.67 -13.75 11.64
C PRO A 69 2.03 -12.25 11.54
N PHE A 70 1.54 -11.46 12.48
CA PHE A 70 1.91 -10.05 12.64
C PHE A 70 1.71 -9.60 14.09
N ASP A 71 2.70 -9.90 14.92
CA ASP A 71 2.70 -9.71 16.36
C ASP A 71 4.08 -9.22 16.85
N GLU A 72 4.32 -9.20 18.15
CA GLU A 72 5.58 -8.70 18.73
C GLU A 72 6.77 -9.62 18.42
N ASP A 73 6.51 -10.92 18.23
CA ASP A 73 7.51 -11.93 17.85
C ASP A 73 7.73 -11.97 16.33
N SER A 74 6.68 -11.63 15.55
CA SER A 74 6.69 -11.51 14.09
C SER A 74 6.33 -10.09 13.64
N PRO A 75 7.20 -9.08 13.86
CA PRO A 75 6.86 -7.67 13.70
C PRO A 75 6.86 -7.14 12.26
N CYS A 76 7.08 -8.00 11.27
CA CYS A 76 7.22 -7.65 9.86
C CYS A 76 6.21 -8.43 9.02
N LEU A 77 5.44 -7.74 8.19
CA LEU A 77 4.50 -8.32 7.24
C LEU A 77 4.87 -7.93 5.82
N GLU A 78 4.93 -8.90 4.93
CA GLU A 78 4.92 -8.70 3.48
C GLU A 78 3.74 -9.46 2.88
N ALA A 79 2.86 -8.78 2.14
CA ALA A 79 1.73 -9.42 1.48
C ALA A 79 1.55 -8.89 0.05
N MET A 80 1.01 -9.72 -0.83
CA MET A 80 0.73 -9.36 -2.22
C MET A 80 -0.66 -9.83 -2.60
N LEU A 81 -1.44 -8.95 -3.21
CA LEU A 81 -2.75 -9.24 -3.76
C LEU A 81 -2.65 -9.75 -5.20
N LYS A 82 -3.74 -10.37 -5.68
CA LYS A 82 -3.84 -10.90 -7.04
C LYS A 82 -3.71 -9.83 -8.14
N ASP A 83 -4.04 -8.58 -7.84
CA ASP A 83 -3.89 -7.46 -8.76
C ASP A 83 -2.42 -6.99 -8.88
N GLY A 84 -1.51 -7.51 -8.06
CA GLY A 84 -0.11 -7.12 -7.98
C GLY A 84 0.18 -6.06 -6.91
N THR A 85 -0.83 -5.57 -6.19
CA THR A 85 -0.63 -4.62 -5.09
C THR A 85 0.11 -5.29 -3.94
N ARG A 86 1.18 -4.65 -3.47
CA ARG A 86 2.03 -5.13 -2.38
C ARG A 86 1.83 -4.30 -1.12
N PHE A 87 1.93 -4.96 0.01
CA PHE A 87 1.85 -4.38 1.34
C PHE A 87 3.11 -4.77 2.10
N LEU A 88 3.77 -3.79 2.70
CA LEU A 88 4.82 -3.99 3.68
C LEU A 88 4.39 -3.30 4.96
N ALA A 89 4.44 -3.98 6.09
CA ALA A 89 4.11 -3.40 7.37
C ALA A 89 5.10 -3.78 8.46
N LEU A 90 5.37 -2.84 9.35
CA LEU A 90 6.28 -3.01 10.49
C LEU A 90 5.58 -2.54 11.77
N ARG A 91 5.84 -3.24 12.88
CA ARG A 91 5.39 -2.84 14.21
C ARG A 91 6.54 -2.91 15.22
N ALA A 92 6.27 -2.45 16.44
CA ALA A 92 7.18 -2.67 17.55
C ALA A 92 7.47 -4.18 17.71
N PRO A 93 8.72 -4.57 18.04
CA PRO A 93 9.82 -3.68 18.46
C PRO A 93 10.70 -3.10 17.33
N VAL A 94 10.44 -3.43 16.06
CA VAL A 94 11.30 -3.02 14.92
C VAL A 94 11.23 -1.51 14.65
N VAL A 95 10.07 -0.90 14.88
CA VAL A 95 9.83 0.54 14.69
C VAL A 95 9.43 1.19 16.01
N LYS A 96 9.98 2.38 16.30
CA LYS A 96 9.80 3.08 17.58
C LYS A 96 8.69 4.13 17.55
N GLU A 97 8.53 4.82 16.42
CA GLU A 97 7.64 5.98 16.28
C GLU A 97 6.18 5.61 15.96
N GLY A 98 5.89 4.31 15.86
CA GLY A 98 4.58 3.77 15.55
C GLY A 98 4.65 2.75 14.40
N PRO A 99 3.51 2.12 14.06
CA PRO A 99 3.44 1.16 12.98
C PRO A 99 3.71 1.85 11.63
N VAL A 100 4.43 1.15 10.76
CA VAL A 100 4.74 1.58 9.41
C VAL A 100 3.94 0.74 8.43
N LEU A 101 3.42 1.37 7.38
CA LEU A 101 2.75 0.70 6.27
C LEU A 101 3.20 1.32 4.95
N VAL A 102 3.58 0.46 4.00
CA VAL A 102 3.80 0.82 2.60
C VAL A 102 2.86 0.00 1.73
N ILE A 103 2.03 0.69 0.96
CA ILE A 103 1.19 0.09 -0.08
C ILE A 103 1.80 0.48 -1.42
N ALA A 104 2.10 -0.49 -2.27
CA ALA A 104 2.68 -0.26 -3.59
C ALA A 104 1.86 -0.96 -4.66
N ARG A 105 1.30 -0.19 -5.59
CA ARG A 105 0.53 -0.71 -6.72
C ARG A 105 1.45 -0.90 -7.93
N PRO A 106 1.18 -1.90 -8.78
CA PRO A 106 1.98 -2.12 -9.97
C PRO A 106 1.87 -0.92 -10.92
N ALA A 107 2.90 -0.73 -11.75
CA ALA A 107 2.82 0.20 -12.87
C ALA A 107 1.63 -0.20 -13.78
N PRO A 108 0.96 0.74 -14.48
CA PRO A 108 0.00 0.34 -15.48
C PRO A 108 0.79 -0.51 -16.47
N THR A 109 0.25 -1.66 -16.84
CA THR A 109 0.79 -2.41 -17.96
C THR A 109 0.83 -1.42 -19.12
N ARG A 110 2.02 -1.02 -19.56
CA ARG A 110 2.16 -0.28 -20.82
C ARG A 110 1.52 -1.22 -21.83
N GLY A 111 0.34 -0.87 -22.33
CA GLY A 111 -0.30 -1.64 -23.38
C GLY A 111 0.75 -1.87 -24.45
N ALA A 112 0.81 -3.07 -25.01
CA ALA A 112 1.67 -3.39 -26.14
C ALA A 112 1.49 -2.28 -27.18
N GLY A 113 2.40 -1.31 -27.18
CA GLY A 113 2.51 -0.32 -28.23
C GLY A 113 2.79 -1.14 -29.47
N GLY A 114 1.91 -1.01 -30.46
CA GLY A 114 1.95 -1.79 -31.68
C GLY A 114 3.38 -1.88 -32.22
N ILE A 115 3.73 -3.10 -32.59
CA ILE A 115 4.73 -3.31 -33.64
C ILE A 115 4.14 -2.68 -34.90
N LEU A 116 4.70 -1.55 -35.36
CA LEU A 116 4.70 -1.03 -36.74
C LEU A 116 5.48 0.30 -36.73
N ALA A 117 6.45 0.63 -37.59
CA ALA A 117 7.13 -0.04 -38.69
C ALA A 117 8.35 0.82 -39.11
N ALA A 118 9.20 0.21 -39.95
CA ALA A 118 10.17 0.81 -40.87
C ALA A 118 11.46 1.41 -40.28
N HIS A 119 12.55 0.63 -40.38
CA HIS A 119 13.86 1.18 -40.69
C HIS A 119 13.94 1.43 -42.20
N PRO A 120 14.44 2.59 -42.66
CA PRO A 120 14.72 2.82 -44.07
C PRO A 120 16.12 2.28 -44.41
N ALA A 121 16.22 1.53 -45.51
CA ALA A 121 17.37 1.47 -46.41
C ALA A 121 16.95 0.72 -47.68
#